data_AF-A0A660RUE9-F1
#
_entry.id   AF-A0A660RUE9-F1
#
_cell.length_a   1.000
_cell.length_b   1.000
_cell.length_c   1.000
_cell.angle_alpha   90.00
_cell.angle_beta   90.00
_cell.angle_gamma   90.00
#
_symmetry.space_group_name_H-M   'P 1'
#
loop_
_entity.id
_entity.type
_entity.pdbx_description
1 polymer ?
#
loop_
_entity_poly.entity_id
_entity_poly.type
_entity_poly.pdbx_seq_one_letter_code
_entity_poly.pdbx_strand_id
1 'polypeptide(L)' 'RISRFGKAIFNETDPEKVILKIEELFTSLEVPIRLSQVNISEDAIPEIAQNAYTYVEFAKQKYLTLEEITEILKIAK' A
#
# COMPACT_ATOMS: atom_id res chain seq x y z
N ARG A 1 2.55 -6.87 14.76
CA ARG A 1 2.89 -5.42 14.78
C ARG A 1 1.63 -4.57 14.57
N ILE A 2 0.84 -4.85 13.53
CA ILE A 2 -0.41 -4.14 13.23
C ILE A 2 -1.46 -4.20 14.36
N SER A 3 -1.63 -5.33 15.05
CA SER A 3 -2.56 -5.42 16.18
C SER A 3 -2.21 -4.51 17.36
N ARG A 4 -0.92 -4.25 17.61
CA ARG A 4 -0.49 -3.30 18.66
C ARG A 4 -0.77 -1.85 18.25
N PHE A 5 -0.51 -1.52 16.99
CA PHE A 5 -0.85 -0.22 16.41
C PHE A 5 -2.37 0.02 16.47
N GLY A 6 -3.15 -0.95 15.99
CA GLY A 6 -4.60 -0.91 16.01
C GLY A 6 -5.16 -0.72 17.42
N LYS A 7 -4.60 -1.40 18.42
CA LYS A 7 -5.07 -1.25 19.80
C LYS A 7 -4.84 0.17 20.32
N ALA A 8 -3.69 0.76 19.99
CA ALA A 8 -3.31 2.09 20.47
C ALA A 8 -4.10 3.22 19.78
N ILE A 9 -4.40 3.08 18.48
CA ILE A 9 -5.02 4.15 17.69
C ILE A 9 -6.54 3.98 17.57
N PHE A 10 -7.00 2.75 17.40
CA PHE A 10 -8.40 2.43 17.08
C PHE A 10 -9.11 1.57 18.14
N ASN A 11 -8.41 1.19 19.20
CA ASN A 11 -8.86 0.21 20.19
C ASN A 11 -9.26 -1.16 19.57
N GLU A 12 -8.67 -1.52 18.43
CA GLU A 12 -8.95 -2.75 17.66
C GLU A 12 -7.68 -3.61 17.52
N THR A 13 -7.80 -4.93 17.67
CA THR A 13 -6.65 -5.85 17.63
C THR A 13 -6.66 -6.78 16.42
N ASP A 14 -7.82 -6.97 15.81
CA ASP A 14 -7.97 -7.78 14.60
C ASP A 14 -7.29 -7.09 13.40
N PRO A 15 -6.27 -7.71 12.76
CA PRO A 15 -5.52 -7.07 11.69
C PRO A 15 -6.35 -6.55 10.52
N GLU A 16 -7.36 -7.31 10.09
CA GLU A 16 -8.21 -6.95 8.94
C GLU A 16 -9.08 -5.75 9.29
N LYS A 17 -9.69 -5.75 10.49
CA LYS A 17 -10.45 -4.59 10.98
C LYS A 17 -9.57 -3.36 11.18
N VAL A 18 -8.32 -3.53 11.60
CA VAL A 18 -7.37 -2.42 11.72
C VAL A 18 -7.07 -1.82 10.35
N ILE A 19 -6.87 -2.64 9.31
CA ILE A 19 -6.65 -2.17 7.94
C ILE A 19 -7.87 -1.39 7.45
N LEU A 20 -9.09 -1.94 7.64
CA LEU A 20 -10.33 -1.26 7.24
C LEU A 20 -10.47 0.12 7.91
N LYS A 21 -10.16 0.23 9.21
CA LYS A 21 -10.19 1.52 9.91
C LYS A 21 -9.17 2.53 9.40
N ILE A 22 -8.02 2.07 8.91
CA ILE A 22 -7.02 2.93 8.25
C ILE A 22 -7.58 3.44 6.91
N GLU A 23 -8.20 2.56 6.11
CA GLU A 23 -8.83 2.96 4.84
C GLU A 23 -9.98 3.95 5.06
N GLU A 24 -10.84 3.72 6.05
CA GLU A 24 -11.93 4.62 6.45
C GLU A 24 -11.38 6.00 6.86
N LEU A 25 -10.29 6.03 7.65
CA LEU A 25 -9.66 7.27 8.08
C LEU A 25 -9.15 8.07 6.87
N PHE A 26 -8.38 7.45 5.97
CA PHE A 26 -7.88 8.15 4.78
C PHE A 26 -9.01 8.62 3.86
N THR A 27 -10.06 7.81 3.70
CA THR A 27 -11.25 8.20 2.94
C THR A 27 -11.95 9.40 3.58
N SER A 28 -12.06 9.46 4.91
CA SER A 28 -12.67 10.60 5.63
C SER A 28 -11.87 11.91 5.49
N LEU A 29 -10.57 11.80 5.21
CA LEU A 29 -9.68 12.93 4.94
C LEU A 29 -9.59 13.26 3.44
N GLU A 30 -10.44 12.64 2.62
CA GLU A 30 -10.45 12.78 1.15
C GLU A 30 -9.12 12.39 0.49
N VAL A 31 -8.33 11.54 1.15
CA VAL A 31 -7.08 11.01 0.62
C VAL A 31 -7.39 9.79 -0.25
N PRO A 32 -6.91 9.72 -1.50
CA PRO A 32 -7.14 8.57 -2.36
C PRO A 32 -6.40 7.33 -1.82
N ILE A 33 -7.13 6.23 -1.72
CA ILE A 33 -6.65 4.91 -1.26
C ILE A 33 -6.57 3.87 -2.40
N ARG A 34 -7.00 4.24 -3.61
CA ARG A 34 -6.86 3.44 -4.83
C ARG A 34 -6.15 4.24 -5.92
N LEU A 35 -5.32 3.55 -6.70
CA LEU A 35 -4.59 4.15 -7.84
C LEU A 35 -5.56 4.69 -8.90
N SER A 36 -6.70 4.03 -9.10
CA SER A 36 -7.78 4.53 -9.97
C SER A 36 -8.32 5.91 -9.58
N GLN A 37 -8.33 6.28 -8.29
CA GLN A 37 -8.81 7.59 -7.84
C GLN A 37 -7.89 8.76 -8.27
N VAL A 38 -6.65 8.45 -8.65
CA VAL A 38 -5.66 9.42 -9.15
C VAL A 38 -5.31 9.19 -10.62
N ASN A 39 -6.20 8.54 -11.38
CA ASN A 39 -6.07 8.29 -12.81
C ASN A 39 -4.84 7.46 -13.21
N ILE A 40 -4.31 6.64 -12.31
CA ILE A 40 -3.26 5.67 -12.65
C ILE A 40 -3.96 4.42 -13.14
N SER A 41 -3.74 4.05 -14.39
CA SER A 41 -4.34 2.88 -15.03
C SER A 41 -3.55 1.60 -14.73
N GLU A 42 -4.15 0.44 -14.99
CA GLU A 42 -3.54 -0.87 -14.67
C GLU A 42 -2.34 -1.18 -15.58
N ASP A 43 -2.41 -0.75 -16.84
CA ASP A 43 -1.33 -0.83 -17.83
C ASP A 43 -0.09 -0.01 -17.44
N ALA A 44 -0.23 0.97 -16.54
CA ALA A 44 0.90 1.73 -15.99
C ALA A 44 1.64 0.99 -14.86
N ILE A 45 1.03 -0.04 -14.25
CA ILE A 45 1.61 -0.76 -13.10
C ILE A 45 2.99 -1.34 -13.39
N PRO A 46 3.26 -2.02 -14.52
CA PRO A 46 4.58 -2.59 -14.78
C PRO A 46 5.70 -1.54 -14.80
N GLU A 47 5.45 -0.37 -15.39
CA GLU A 47 6.42 0.73 -15.44
C GLU A 47 6.68 1.31 -14.04
N ILE A 48 5.62 1.54 -13.26
CA ILE A 48 5.73 2.04 -11.88
C ILE A 48 6.47 1.04 -11.00
N ALA A 49 6.16 -0.25 -11.12
CA ALA A 49 6.81 -1.32 -10.37
C ALA A 49 8.31 -1.37 -10.67
N GLN A 50 8.68 -1.29 -11.95
CA GLN A 50 10.08 -1.30 -12.37
C GLN A 50 10.84 -0.08 -11.84
N ASN A 51 10.23 1.11 -11.90
CA ASN A 51 10.83 2.32 -11.35
C ASN A 51 11.05 2.23 -9.83
N ALA A 52 10.05 1.76 -9.09
CA ALA A 52 10.16 1.52 -7.65
C ALA A 52 11.25 0.48 -7.32
N TYR A 53 11.33 -0.61 -8.09
CA TYR A 53 12.35 -1.64 -7.92
C TYR A 53 13.78 -1.09 -8.14
N THR A 54 13.97 -0.20 -9.11
CA THR A 54 15.27 0.47 -9.32
C THR A 54 15.75 1.23 -8.08
N TYR A 55 14.85 1.87 -7.32
CA TYR A 55 15.22 2.51 -6.05
C TYR A 55 15.60 1.50 -4.96
N VAL A 56 14.91 0.37 -4.91
CA VAL A 56 15.21 -0.73 -3.98
C VAL A 56 16.60 -1.30 -4.26
N GLU A 57 16.93 -1.55 -5.53
CA GLU A 57 18.26 -1.99 -5.97
C GLU A 57 19.33 -0.94 -5.63
N PHE A 58 19.08 0.33 -5.95
CA PHE A 58 20.01 1.42 -5.65
C PHE A 58 20.30 1.55 -4.15
N ALA A 59 19.26 1.46 -3.31
CA ALA A 59 19.38 1.52 -1.87
C ALA A 59 19.97 0.22 -1.26
N LYS A 60 20.25 -0.80 -2.08
CA LYS A 60 20.68 -2.15 -1.66
C LYS A 60 19.74 -2.77 -0.62
N GLN A 61 18.48 -2.38 -0.64
CA GLN A 61 17.45 -2.93 0.22
C GLN A 61 16.97 -4.23 -0.42
N LYS A 62 17.00 -5.35 0.31
CA LYS A 62 16.63 -6.68 -0.22
C LYS A 62 15.24 -7.13 0.25
N TYR A 63 14.35 -6.20 0.54
CA TYR A 63 13.11 -6.51 1.26
C TYR A 63 11.91 -6.74 0.33
N LEU A 64 12.00 -6.35 -0.94
CA LEU A 64 10.92 -6.51 -1.92
C LEU A 64 11.49 -6.87 -3.30
N THR A 65 10.91 -7.88 -3.94
CA THR A 65 11.16 -8.19 -5.36
C THR A 65 10.26 -7.35 -6.27
N LEU A 66 10.58 -7.31 -7.58
CA LEU A 66 9.76 -6.63 -8.56
C LEU A 66 8.33 -7.20 -8.62
N GLU A 67 8.21 -8.52 -8.48
CA GLU A 67 6.92 -9.22 -8.43
C GLU A 67 6.11 -8.82 -7.21
N GLU A 68 6.73 -8.75 -6.03
CA GLU A 68 6.05 -8.32 -4.79
C GLU A 68 5.55 -6.88 -4.89
N ILE A 69 6.34 -5.97 -5.47
CA ILE A 69 5.93 -4.58 -5.72
C ILE A 69 4.74 -4.55 -6.69
N THR A 70 4.78 -5.34 -7.75
CA THR A 70 3.70 -5.43 -8.75
C THR A 70 2.41 -5.90 -8.11
N GLU A 71 2.46 -6.93 -7.27
CA GLU A 71 1.27 -7.43 -6.56
C GLU A 71 0.71 -6.41 -5.56
N ILE A 72 1.56 -5.66 -4.85
CA ILE A 72 1.12 -4.57 -3.98
C ILE A 72 0.36 -3.49 -4.78
N LEU A 73 0.89 -3.11 -5.95
CA LEU A 73 0.25 -2.11 -6.82
C LEU A 73 -1.09 -2.60 -7.38
N LYS A 74 -1.21 -3.90 -7.71
CA LYS A 74 -2.47 -4.50 -8.13
C LYS A 74 -3.52 -4.53 -7.01
N ILE A 75 -3.12 -4.82 -5.77
CA ILE A 75 -4.03 -4.75 -4.61
C ILE A 75 -4.57 -3.34 -4.40
N ALA A 76 -3.73 -2.32 -4.67
CA ALA A 76 -4.10 -0.92 -4.53
C ALA A 76 -4.84 -0.32 -5.74
N LYS A 77 -5.18 -1.12 -6.77
CA LYS A 77 -5.73 -0.62 -8.03
C LYS A 77 -7.14 -0.03 -7.90
#